data_AF-A0A9J6NVW0-F1
#
_entry.id   AF-A0A9J6NVW0-F1
#
_cell.length_a   1.000
_cell.length_b   1.000
_cell.length_c   1.000
_cell.angle_alpha   90.00
_cell.angle_beta   90.00
_cell.angle_gamma   90.00
#
_symmetry.space_group_name_H-M   'P 1'
#
loop_
_entity.id
_entity.type
_entity.pdbx_description
1 polymer ?
#
loop_
_entity_poly.entity_id
_entity_poly.type
_entity_poly.pdbx_seq_one_letter_code
_entity_poly.pdbx_strand_id
1 'polypeptide(L)'
;MILVNYLGQKNRIKEYRRMLGITQLEMADGRMSKSHFQALESNKKRLTFKKAIVLADIINDLAEKKGIDISIKAADLITDAKELD
;
A
#
# COMPACT_ATOMS: atom_id res chain seq x y z
N MET A 1 10.90 -9.64 -7.03
CA MET A 1 9.81 -9.00 -6.27
C MET A 1 9.52 -9.80 -4.99
N ILE A 2 10.38 -9.74 -3.95
CA ILE A 2 10.30 -10.68 -2.81
C ILE A 2 10.44 -10.02 -1.41
N LEU A 3 10.96 -8.80 -1.26
CA LEU A 3 11.23 -8.24 0.09
C LEU A 3 10.01 -7.65 0.81
N VAL A 4 8.98 -7.21 0.07
CA VAL A 4 7.82 -6.51 0.67
C VAL A 4 6.89 -7.49 1.41
N ASN A 5 6.85 -8.75 1.00
CA ASN A 5 5.90 -9.74 1.54
C ASN A 5 6.19 -10.18 2.99
N TYR A 6 7.42 -9.97 3.48
CA TYR A 6 7.82 -10.26 4.86
C TYR A 6 7.51 -9.13 5.85
N LEU A 7 7.02 -8.00 5.35
CA LEU A 7 6.68 -6.84 6.15
C LEU A 7 5.22 -6.90 6.61
N GLY A 8 4.96 -6.54 7.86
CA GLY A 8 3.58 -6.32 8.32
C GLY A 8 2.87 -5.23 7.50
N GLN A 9 1.54 -5.29 7.44
CA GLN A 9 0.67 -4.40 6.65
C GLN A 9 1.14 -2.95 6.52
N LYS A 10 1.41 -2.29 7.66
CA LYS A 10 1.92 -0.90 7.74
C LYS A 10 3.19 -0.69 6.92
N ASN A 11 4.15 -1.59 7.07
CA ASN A 11 5.47 -1.44 6.48
C ASN A 11 5.40 -1.61 4.97
N ARG A 12 4.50 -2.46 4.45
CA ARG A 12 4.29 -2.61 3.00
C ARG A 12 3.78 -1.35 2.34
N ILE A 13 2.74 -0.72 2.91
CA ILE A 13 2.19 0.53 2.39
C ILE A 13 3.27 1.61 2.34
N LYS A 14 4.05 1.72 3.43
CA LYS A 14 5.16 2.68 3.52
C LYS A 14 6.27 2.39 2.50
N GLU A 15 6.60 1.13 2.26
CA GLU A 15 7.60 0.74 1.26
C GLU A 15 7.12 1.00 -0.16
N TYR A 16 5.89 0.66 -0.54
CA TYR A 16 5.35 1.03 -1.85
C TYR A 16 5.36 2.54 -2.06
N ARG A 17 5.00 3.31 -1.03
CA ARG A 17 5.08 4.78 -1.09
C ARG A 17 6.50 5.29 -1.31
N ARG A 18 7.50 4.67 -0.67
CA ARG A 18 8.92 4.99 -0.84
C ARG A 18 9.43 4.60 -2.22
N MET A 19 9.07 3.43 -2.72
CA MET A 19 9.41 2.96 -4.07
C MET A 19 8.87 3.91 -5.15
N LEU A 20 7.65 4.41 -4.96
CA LEU A 20 7.04 5.38 -5.86
C LEU A 20 7.61 6.81 -5.69
N GLY A 21 8.35 7.08 -4.61
CA GLY A 21 8.88 8.40 -4.30
C GLY A 21 7.80 9.46 -4.12
N ILE A 22 6.67 9.11 -3.47
CA ILE A 22 5.50 9.99 -3.29
C ILE A 22 5.23 10.33 -1.83
N THR A 23 4.52 11.43 -1.61
CA THR A 23 3.98 11.84 -0.32
C THR A 23 2.73 11.03 0.05
N GLN A 24 2.35 11.08 1.33
CA GLN A 24 1.07 10.49 1.80
C GLN A 24 -0.16 11.15 1.14
N LEU A 25 -0.04 12.42 0.72
CA LEU A 25 -1.14 13.14 0.07
C LEU A 25 -1.33 12.66 -1.37
N GLU A 26 -0.23 12.49 -2.11
CA GLU A 26 -0.26 11.94 -3.46
C GLU A 26 -0.72 10.48 -3.46
N MET A 27 -0.29 9.69 -2.47
CA MET A 27 -0.77 8.31 -2.31
C MET A 27 -2.26 8.22 -1.94
N ALA A 28 -2.82 9.29 -1.36
CA ALA A 28 -4.26 9.39 -1.14
C ALA A 28 -5.05 9.55 -2.44
N ASP A 29 -4.44 10.16 -3.47
CA ASP A 29 -4.95 10.37 -4.83
C ASP A 29 -6.43 10.83 -4.90
N GLY A 30 -6.90 11.56 -3.89
CA GLY A 30 -8.32 11.94 -3.74
C GLY A 30 -9.30 10.78 -3.48
N ARG A 31 -8.86 9.52 -3.62
CA ARG A 31 -9.65 8.30 -3.41
C ARG A 31 -9.68 7.86 -1.95
N MET A 32 -8.73 8.33 -1.13
CA MET A 32 -8.69 8.12 0.31
C MET A 32 -8.28 9.42 1.03
N SER A 33 -8.75 9.63 2.26
CA SER A 33 -8.31 10.80 3.03
C SER A 33 -6.87 10.61 3.52
N LYS A 34 -6.08 11.70 3.55
CA LYS A 34 -4.73 11.73 4.14
C LYS A 34 -4.70 11.20 5.58
N SER A 35 -5.73 11.53 6.37
CA SER A 35 -5.90 11.03 7.74
C SER A 35 -6.11 9.52 7.79
N HIS A 36 -6.77 8.94 6.78
CA HIS A 36 -6.92 7.49 6.67
C HIS A 36 -5.60 6.81 6.39
N PHE A 37 -4.79 7.37 5.48
CA PHE A 37 -3.45 6.89 5.18
C PHE A 37 -2.52 6.96 6.39
N GLN A 38 -2.53 8.08 7.12
CA GLN A 38 -1.79 8.18 8.38
C GLN A 38 -2.23 7.13 9.39
N ALA A 39 -3.53 6.83 9.49
CA ALA A 39 -4.03 5.81 10.40
C ALA A 39 -3.55 4.39 10.00
N LEU A 40 -3.45 4.11 8.71
CA LEU A 40 -2.92 2.85 8.17
C LEU A 40 -1.40 2.73 8.40
N GLU A 41 -0.62 3.77 8.08
CA GLU A 41 0.83 3.79 8.31
C GLU A 41 1.20 3.87 9.81
N SER A 42 0.26 4.17 10.72
CA SER A 42 0.48 4.21 12.17
C SER A 42 -0.09 3.01 12.92
N ASN A 43 -0.61 1.98 12.24
CA ASN A 43 -1.29 0.82 12.83
C ASN A 43 -2.51 1.17 13.70
N LYS A 44 -3.01 2.41 13.63
CA LYS A 44 -4.24 2.84 14.33
C LYS A 44 -5.49 2.27 13.67
N LYS A 45 -5.41 1.81 12.42
CA LYS A 45 -6.45 1.06 11.72
C LYS A 45 -5.85 -0.09 10.94
N ARG A 46 -6.51 -1.25 10.98
CA ARG A 46 -6.23 -2.38 10.07
C ARG A 46 -6.76 -2.06 8.67
N LEU A 47 -6.02 -2.48 7.64
CA LEU A 47 -6.46 -2.38 6.26
C LEU A 47 -7.54 -3.46 6.01
N THR A 48 -8.72 -3.05 5.59
CA THR A 48 -9.78 -3.98 5.18
C THR A 48 -9.58 -4.40 3.73
N PHE A 49 -10.09 -5.57 3.33
CA PHE A 49 -9.96 -6.07 1.97
C PHE A 49 -10.46 -5.07 0.90
N LYS A 50 -11.64 -4.48 1.12
CA LYS A 50 -12.19 -3.44 0.23
C LYS A 50 -11.25 -2.24 0.05
N LYS A 51 -10.54 -1.84 1.10
CA LYS A 51 -9.58 -0.72 1.04
C LYS A 51 -8.25 -1.11 0.44
N ALA A 52 -7.85 -2.37 0.61
CA ALA A 52 -6.66 -2.90 -0.05
C ALA A 52 -6.84 -2.96 -1.57
N ILE A 53 -8.05 -3.25 -2.08
CA ILE A 53 -8.35 -3.14 -3.52
C ILE A 53 -8.09 -1.71 -4.00
N VAL A 54 -8.77 -0.74 -3.39
CA VAL A 54 -8.61 0.68 -3.75
C VAL A 54 -7.15 1.12 -3.67
N LEU A 55 -6.43 0.67 -2.64
CA LEU A 55 -5.03 1.01 -2.44
C LEU A 55 -4.10 0.38 -3.48
N ALA A 56 -4.35 -0.87 -3.87
CA ALA A 56 -3.62 -1.54 -4.94
C ALA A 56 -3.83 -0.81 -6.27
N ASP A 57 -5.07 -0.44 -6.59
CA ASP A 57 -5.39 0.34 -7.80
C ASP A 57 -4.64 1.68 -7.81
N ILE A 58 -4.63 2.42 -6.70
CA ILE A 58 -3.87 3.68 -6.60
C ILE A 58 -2.37 3.45 -6.80
N ILE A 59 -1.80 2.41 -6.18
CA ILE A 59 -0.37 2.11 -6.29
C ILE A 59 -0.01 1.75 -7.73
N ASN A 60 -0.83 0.93 -8.40
CA ASN A 60 -0.62 0.54 -9.79
C ASN A 60 -0.77 1.76 -10.74
N ASP A 61 -1.82 2.57 -10.57
CA ASP A 61 -2.04 3.79 -11.36
C ASP A 61 -0.84 4.76 -11.22
N LEU A 62 -0.31 4.92 -10.01
CA LEU A 62 0.84 5.79 -9.74
C LEU A 62 2.16 5.20 -10.24
N ALA A 63 2.32 3.88 -10.19
CA ALA A 63 3.47 3.18 -10.75
C ALA A 63 3.51 3.36 -12.27
N GLU A 64 2.38 3.13 -12.95
CA GLU A 64 2.23 3.31 -14.40
C GLU A 64 2.55 4.75 -14.82
N LYS A 65 1.97 5.76 -14.15
CA LYS A 65 2.27 7.19 -14.39
C LYS A 65 3.74 7.55 -14.25
N LYS A 66 4.50 6.79 -13.45
CA LYS A 66 5.93 7.00 -13.19
C LYS A 66 6.83 6.10 -14.02
N GLY A 67 6.27 5.21 -14.85
CA GLY A 67 7.04 4.21 -15.60
C GLY A 67 7.75 3.20 -14.69
N ILE A 68 7.21 2.96 -13.49
CA ILE A 68 7.74 1.98 -12.54
C ILE A 68 7.01 0.67 -12.78
N ASP A 69 7.76 -0.41 -13.04
CA ASP A 69 7.22 -1.75 -13.24
C ASP A 69 6.86 -2.40 -11.89
N ILE A 70 5.70 -2.01 -11.36
CA ILE A 70 5.07 -2.59 -10.16
C ILE A 70 3.61 -2.87 -10.48
N SER A 71 3.18 -4.10 -10.23
CA SER A 71 1.78 -4.51 -10.27
C SER A 71 1.48 -5.32 -9.03
N ILE A 72 0.57 -4.82 -8.20
CA ILE A 72 0.20 -5.45 -6.94
C ILE A 72 -1.30 -5.69 -6.85
N LYS A 73 -1.68 -6.66 -6.03
CA LYS A 73 -3.07 -7.00 -5.71
C LYS A 73 -3.37 -6.64 -4.26
N ALA A 74 -4.67 -6.57 -3.94
CA ALA A 74 -5.13 -6.35 -2.57
C ALA A 74 -4.53 -7.35 -1.57
N ALA A 75 -4.35 -8.62 -1.97
CA ALA A 75 -3.76 -9.67 -1.14
C ALA A 75 -2.33 -9.29 -0.69
N ASP A 76 -1.51 -8.73 -1.58
CA ASP A 76 -0.12 -8.35 -1.28
C ASP A 76 -0.03 -7.28 -0.18
N LEU A 77 -1.11 -6.53 0.04
CA LEU A 77 -1.19 -5.54 1.11
C LEU A 77 -1.66 -6.16 2.42
N ILE A 78 -2.53 -7.17 2.40
CA ILE A 78 -3.24 -7.67 3.58
C ILE A 78 -2.52 -8.81 4.27
N THR A 79 -1.93 -9.76 3.54
CA THR A 79 -1.42 -11.04 4.07
C THR A 79 -0.46 -10.83 5.22
N ASP A 80 -0.86 -11.06 6.47
CA ASP A 80 0.06 -10.89 7.59
C ASP A 80 1.20 -11.91 7.45
N ALA A 81 2.45 -11.51 7.71
CA ALA A 81 3.65 -12.37 7.57
C ALA A 81 3.59 -13.67 8.42
N LYS A 82 2.56 -13.82 9.27
CA LYS A 82 2.25 -15.01 10.07
C LYS A 82 1.45 -16.09 9.35
N GLU A 83 0.98 -15.86 8.12
CA GLU A 83 0.27 -16.89 7.33
C GLU A 83 1.19 -17.61 6.32
N LEU A 84 2.52 -17.48 6.48
CA LEU A 84 3.53 -18.19 5.69
C LEU A 84 4.30 -19.25 6.49
N ASP A 85 3.76 -19.68 7.65
CA ASP A 85 4.20 -20.88 8.38
C ASP A 85 3.32 -22.09 8.02
#